data_AF-A0A199W995-F1
#
_entry.id   AF-A0A199W995-F1
#
_cell.length_a   1.000
_cell.length_b   1.000
_cell.length_c   1.000
_cell.angle_alpha   90.00
_cell.angle_beta   90.00
_cell.angle_gamma   90.00
#
_symmetry.space_group_name_H-M   'P 1'
#
loop_
_entity.id
_entity.type
_entity.pdbx_description
1 polymer ?
#
loop_
_entity_poly.entity_id
_entity_poly.type
_entity_poly.pdbx_seq_one_letter_code
_entity_poly.pdbx_strand_id
1 'polypeptide(L)'
;MKHLRVLEISSTSVFVLPESVCTLYQLQVLRIKSASSLPKRLNNLVSLRYLEANSDLISGIPDIGKLTSLQGLKHFQVKKEKGYELEQLQNLNELRGRLCIDNLENVESRDSAIAANLKEKEHLDMLQLVWRDGEDNVNSDLDVEILEGLQLPPYLTSLSLDGYRGRSCPSWPECQTSDIQEFALTWCGMLEALPLMMDQIYRSCISLELSHLPKLKALHALPPQLTILIIENTLSLIFVTKEDLHMSPADKRSIIEVMRKRMPKWFPHQYQESLVNNEKEMMNFIAATNDSNNEACSAKHNKSAPAADVDITAVWGRWLEVHERKMELIYSRQNEAKLLLPSTLTELWLKGCNITNRALSASLQTLTSLTRLSLEEIRTVTRLPSADVLGKLTSLQAIILRECWAITSLGETELSRIPHSAELLKSGGSEEFAQASGGQLASEDGGKRIKVY
;
A
#
# COMPACT_ATOMS: atom_id res chain seq x y z
N MET A 1 26.14 -37.46 20.69
CA MET A 1 25.78 -36.52 19.60
C MET A 1 25.89 -35.03 20.01
N LYS A 2 26.81 -34.62 20.89
CA LYS A 2 26.94 -33.20 21.34
C LYS A 2 27.61 -32.26 20.32
N HIS A 3 28.07 -32.78 19.19
CA HIS A 3 28.77 -32.06 18.13
C HIS A 3 27.94 -31.85 16.85
N LEU A 4 26.65 -32.19 16.89
CA LEU A 4 25.78 -32.01 15.73
C LEU A 4 25.66 -30.52 15.42
N ARG A 5 26.01 -30.13 14.20
CA ARG A 5 25.93 -28.74 13.72
C ARG A 5 24.74 -28.47 12.83
N VAL A 6 24.24 -29.49 12.16
CA VAL A 6 23.11 -29.39 11.24
C VAL A 6 22.13 -30.50 11.59
N LEU A 7 20.87 -30.11 11.81
CA LEU A 7 19.76 -31.02 12.02
C LEU A 7 18.65 -30.59 11.06
N GLU A 8 18.35 -31.46 10.11
CA GLU A 8 17.26 -31.27 9.16
C GLU A 8 16.28 -32.42 9.33
N ILE A 9 15.03 -32.07 9.59
CA ILE A 9 13.95 -33.02 9.77
C ILE A 9 12.83 -32.62 8.81
N SER A 10 12.60 -33.50 7.83
CA SER A 10 11.52 -33.38 6.87
C SER A 10 10.65 -34.62 6.98
N SER A 11 9.40 -34.43 7.42
CA SER A 11 8.42 -35.49 7.53
C SER A 11 7.19 -35.17 6.69
N THR A 12 6.60 -36.19 6.08
CA THR A 12 5.30 -36.09 5.40
C THR A 12 4.13 -36.08 6.38
N SER A 13 4.34 -36.56 7.61
CA SER A 13 3.36 -36.52 8.71
C SER A 13 3.75 -35.50 9.77
N VAL A 14 2.76 -34.91 10.42
CA VAL A 14 2.96 -33.99 11.54
C VAL A 14 3.62 -34.70 12.72
N PHE A 15 4.61 -34.05 13.36
CA PHE A 15 5.30 -34.61 14.52
C PHE A 15 5.63 -33.55 15.58
N VAL A 16 5.96 -34.01 16.79
CA VAL A 16 6.44 -33.17 17.89
C VAL A 16 7.96 -33.29 17.96
N LEU A 17 8.68 -32.16 17.91
CA LEU A 17 10.12 -32.17 18.06
C LEU A 17 10.50 -32.44 19.54
N PRO A 18 11.35 -33.43 19.84
CA PRO A 18 11.65 -33.79 21.22
C PRO A 18 12.53 -32.74 21.91
N GLU A 19 12.31 -32.53 23.21
CA GLU A 19 13.04 -31.54 24.04
C GLU A 19 14.55 -31.82 24.11
N SER A 20 14.99 -33.06 23.84
CA SER A 20 16.41 -33.42 23.78
C SER A 20 17.19 -32.64 22.70
N VAL A 21 16.52 -32.12 21.67
CA VAL A 21 17.15 -31.26 20.65
C VAL A 21 17.77 -30.02 21.28
N CYS A 22 17.18 -29.48 22.36
CA CYS A 22 17.68 -28.31 23.09
C CYS A 22 19.01 -28.54 23.83
N THR A 23 19.52 -29.77 23.86
CA THR A 23 20.83 -30.11 24.44
C THR A 23 21.98 -30.05 23.43
N LEU A 24 21.66 -29.77 22.16
CA LEU A 24 22.62 -29.69 21.06
C LEU A 24 23.22 -28.28 20.95
N TYR A 25 23.94 -27.82 21.98
CA TYR A 25 24.46 -26.44 22.06
C TYR A 25 25.38 -26.00 20.91
N GLN A 26 25.92 -26.94 20.13
CA GLN A 26 26.76 -26.69 18.95
C GLN A 26 25.96 -26.65 17.63
N LEU A 27 24.64 -26.80 17.69
CA LEU A 27 23.77 -26.78 16.52
C LEU A 27 23.76 -25.38 15.92
N GLN A 28 24.07 -25.30 14.63
CA GLN A 28 24.13 -24.06 13.85
C GLN A 28 22.95 -23.94 12.89
N VAL A 29 22.44 -25.05 12.38
CA VAL A 29 21.32 -25.09 11.45
C VAL A 29 20.27 -26.06 11.96
N LEU A 30 19.04 -25.57 12.12
CA LEU A 30 17.87 -26.37 12.44
C LEU A 30 16.80 -26.12 11.39
N ARG A 31 16.51 -27.12 10.57
CA ARG A 31 15.42 -27.09 9.58
C ARG A 31 14.35 -28.08 9.95
N ILE A 32 13.12 -27.61 10.09
CA ILE A 32 12.00 -28.40 10.54
C ILE A 32 10.83 -28.16 9.60
N LYS A 33 10.44 -29.21 8.88
CA LYS A 33 9.20 -29.22 8.09
C LYS A 33 8.16 -30.10 8.77
N SER A 34 6.93 -29.63 8.86
CA SER A 34 5.78 -30.38 9.40
C SER A 34 5.79 -30.63 10.92
N ALA A 35 6.52 -29.85 11.73
CA ALA A 35 6.36 -29.95 13.19
C ALA A 35 5.07 -29.26 13.66
N SER A 36 4.38 -29.85 14.63
CA SER A 36 3.22 -29.23 15.29
C SER A 36 3.61 -28.22 16.35
N SER A 37 4.81 -28.34 16.93
CA SER A 37 5.32 -27.48 17.99
C SER A 37 6.84 -27.52 18.07
N LEU A 38 7.44 -26.43 18.57
CA LEU A 38 8.86 -26.38 18.91
C LEU A 38 9.08 -26.69 20.40
N PRO A 39 10.25 -27.24 20.76
CA PRO A 39 10.65 -27.43 22.14
C PRO A 39 10.64 -26.12 22.94
N LYS A 40 10.32 -26.20 24.23
CA LYS A 40 10.18 -25.00 25.06
C LYS A 40 11.52 -24.30 25.31
N ARG A 41 12.63 -25.06 25.32
CA ARG A 41 13.97 -24.53 25.60
C ARG A 41 14.82 -24.37 24.34
N LEU A 42 14.20 -24.09 23.20
CA LEU A 42 14.94 -23.90 21.95
C LEU A 42 15.92 -22.72 22.02
N ASN A 43 15.63 -21.73 22.86
CA ASN A 43 16.50 -20.62 23.24
C ASN A 43 17.84 -21.03 23.89
N ASN A 44 18.03 -22.30 24.26
CA ASN A 44 19.32 -22.81 24.72
C ASN A 44 20.34 -23.05 23.60
N LEU A 45 19.91 -23.03 22.33
CA LEU A 45 20.75 -23.30 21.18
C LEU A 45 21.59 -22.06 20.79
N VAL A 46 22.44 -21.58 21.68
CA VAL A 46 23.18 -20.31 21.54
C VAL A 46 24.07 -20.21 20.28
N SER A 47 24.49 -21.35 19.72
CA SER A 47 25.27 -21.40 18.47
C SER A 47 24.41 -21.40 17.19
N LEU A 48 23.08 -21.36 17.34
CA LEU A 48 22.15 -21.46 16.22
C LEU A 48 22.23 -20.22 15.36
N ARG A 49 22.47 -20.43 14.07
CA ARG A 49 22.56 -19.37 13.04
C ARG A 49 21.34 -19.35 12.15
N TYR A 50 20.80 -20.52 11.81
CA TYR A 50 19.65 -20.64 10.93
C TYR A 50 18.58 -21.52 11.55
N LEU A 51 17.40 -20.95 11.69
CA LEU A 51 16.18 -21.64 12.09
C LEU A 51 15.16 -21.54 10.96
N GLU A 52 14.81 -22.68 10.37
CA GLU A 52 13.78 -22.75 9.33
C GLU A 52 12.63 -23.60 9.85
N ALA A 53 11.49 -22.95 10.11
CA ALA A 53 10.24 -23.54 10.54
C ALA A 53 9.08 -22.62 10.11
N ASN A 54 7.83 -23.03 10.37
CA ASN A 54 6.68 -22.14 10.20
C ASN A 54 6.86 -20.88 11.08
N SER A 55 6.54 -19.69 10.55
CA SER A 55 6.67 -18.40 11.24
C SER A 55 5.95 -18.38 12.58
N ASP A 56 4.75 -18.96 12.65
CA ASP A 56 3.92 -19.00 13.87
C ASP A 56 4.58 -19.86 14.97
N LEU A 57 5.42 -20.83 14.58
CA LEU A 57 6.20 -21.62 15.53
C LEU A 57 7.41 -20.83 16.04
N ILE A 58 8.10 -20.10 15.15
CA ILE A 58 9.26 -19.29 15.51
C ILE A 58 8.84 -18.15 16.44
N SER A 59 7.70 -17.49 16.18
CA SER A 59 7.15 -16.45 17.05
C SER A 59 6.70 -16.98 18.43
N GLY A 60 6.60 -18.29 18.59
CA GLY A 60 6.35 -18.99 19.85
C GLY A 60 7.59 -19.32 20.67
N ILE A 61 8.80 -18.90 20.25
CA ILE A 61 10.04 -19.16 21.01
C ILE A 61 10.25 -18.06 22.07
N PRO A 62 10.19 -18.39 23.38
CA PRO A 62 10.46 -17.43 24.44
C PRO A 62 11.96 -17.15 24.58
N ASP A 63 12.29 -15.94 24.97
CA ASP A 63 13.66 -15.42 25.15
C ASP A 63 14.54 -15.62 23.90
N ILE A 64 14.00 -15.35 22.71
CA ILE A 64 14.75 -15.53 21.45
C ILE A 64 16.06 -14.72 21.43
N GLY A 65 16.16 -13.65 22.22
CA GLY A 65 17.37 -12.84 22.40
C GLY A 65 18.58 -13.58 22.96
N LYS A 66 18.40 -14.79 23.50
CA LYS A 66 19.51 -15.69 23.89
C LYS A 66 20.24 -16.30 22.69
N LEU A 67 19.61 -16.34 21.52
CA LEU A 67 20.17 -16.89 20.29
C LEU A 67 21.05 -15.85 19.58
N THR A 68 22.08 -15.34 20.24
CA THR A 68 22.87 -14.19 19.75
C THR A 68 23.63 -14.45 18.44
N SER A 69 23.83 -15.70 18.06
CA SER A 69 24.43 -16.09 16.76
C SER A 69 23.41 -16.18 15.62
N LEU A 70 22.13 -15.90 15.86
CA LEU A 70 21.06 -16.08 14.88
C LEU A 70 21.23 -15.10 13.72
N GLN A 71 21.23 -15.64 12.50
CA GLN A 71 21.38 -14.91 11.25
C GLN A 71 20.08 -14.84 10.46
N GLY A 72 19.19 -15.83 10.61
CA GLY A 72 17.90 -15.86 9.93
C GLY A 72 16.73 -15.78 10.90
N LEU A 73 16.12 -14.60 11.03
CA LEU A 73 14.84 -14.37 11.70
C LEU A 73 13.99 -13.45 10.83
N LYS A 74 13.07 -14.03 10.05
CA LYS A 74 12.26 -13.27 9.09
C LYS A 74 11.07 -12.55 9.73
N HIS A 75 10.56 -13.07 10.84
CA HIS A 75 9.36 -12.57 11.50
C HIS A 75 9.51 -12.68 13.01
N PHE A 76 9.21 -11.60 13.71
CA PHE A 76 9.27 -11.49 15.16
C PHE A 76 7.98 -10.80 15.64
N GLN A 77 7.21 -11.47 16.50
CA GLN A 77 5.98 -10.92 17.06
C GLN A 77 6.24 -10.39 18.47
N VAL A 78 5.97 -9.11 18.69
CA VAL A 78 6.02 -8.51 20.02
C VAL A 78 4.78 -8.92 20.80
N LYS A 79 4.94 -9.35 22.05
CA LYS A 79 3.83 -9.64 22.98
C LYS A 79 4.04 -8.95 24.31
N LYS A 80 2.95 -8.63 25.01
CA LYS A 80 2.96 -8.16 26.41
C LYS A 80 3.20 -9.32 27.38
N GLU A 81 4.20 -10.14 27.09
CA GLU A 81 4.54 -11.35 27.81
C GLU A 81 6.05 -11.46 27.95
N LYS A 82 6.50 -11.92 29.13
CA LYS A 82 7.92 -12.06 29.42
C LYS A 82 8.60 -13.04 28.46
N GLY A 83 9.71 -12.62 27.85
CA GLY A 83 10.46 -13.39 26.86
C GLY A 83 10.02 -13.16 25.42
N TYR A 84 9.04 -12.29 25.17
CA TYR A 84 8.52 -11.93 23.84
C TYR A 84 8.48 -10.40 23.62
N GLU A 85 9.06 -9.64 24.55
CA GLU A 85 9.13 -8.20 24.45
C GLU A 85 10.08 -7.78 23.32
N LEU A 86 9.98 -6.52 22.88
CA LEU A 86 10.80 -6.01 21.77
C LEU A 86 12.32 -6.08 22.08
N GLU A 87 12.67 -5.96 23.36
CA GLU A 87 14.03 -6.03 23.91
C GLU A 87 14.72 -7.37 23.63
N GLN A 88 13.97 -8.42 23.27
CA GLN A 88 14.56 -9.68 22.81
C GLN A 88 15.42 -9.51 21.55
N LEU A 89 15.25 -8.42 20.79
CA LEU A 89 16.09 -8.11 19.63
C LEU A 89 17.44 -7.47 20.01
N GLN A 90 17.65 -7.05 21.26
CA GLN A 90 18.79 -6.23 21.68
C GLN A 90 20.16 -6.80 21.26
N ASN A 91 20.34 -8.11 21.42
CA ASN A 91 21.63 -8.79 21.20
C ASN A 91 21.68 -9.63 19.91
N LEU A 92 20.66 -9.52 19.05
CA LEU A 92 20.56 -10.25 17.79
C LEU A 92 21.22 -9.46 16.65
N ASN A 93 22.49 -9.11 16.81
CA ASN A 93 23.20 -8.25 15.86
C ASN A 93 23.65 -8.99 14.59
N GLU A 94 23.69 -10.33 14.62
CA GLU A 94 24.06 -11.17 13.49
C GLU A 94 22.93 -11.37 12.47
N LEU A 95 21.72 -10.83 12.72
CA LEU A 95 20.57 -10.96 11.84
C LEU A 95 20.84 -10.39 10.46
N ARG A 96 20.49 -11.16 9.43
CA ARG A 96 20.78 -10.86 8.03
C ARG A 96 19.52 -10.82 7.19
N GLY A 97 19.55 -9.99 6.16
CA GLY A 97 18.48 -9.90 5.15
C GLY A 97 17.25 -9.19 5.71
N ARG A 98 16.08 -9.83 5.56
CA ARG A 98 14.78 -9.28 5.96
C ARG A 98 14.41 -9.60 7.41
N LEU A 99 13.94 -8.59 8.13
CA LEU A 99 13.24 -8.70 9.41
C LEU A 99 11.86 -8.03 9.34
N CYS A 100 10.81 -8.75 9.71
CA CYS A 100 9.48 -8.20 9.97
C CYS A 100 9.23 -8.20 11.49
N ILE A 101 8.94 -7.03 12.07
CA ILE A 101 8.57 -6.84 13.46
C ILE A 101 7.08 -6.55 13.50
N ASP A 102 6.33 -7.49 14.07
CA ASP A 102 4.86 -7.49 14.08
C ASP A 102 4.32 -7.22 15.48
N ASN A 103 3.08 -6.75 15.54
CA ASN A 103 2.38 -6.32 16.75
C ASN A 103 3.09 -5.19 17.52
N LEU A 104 3.62 -4.18 16.83
CA LEU A 104 4.31 -3.06 17.46
C LEU A 104 3.42 -2.24 18.41
N GLU A 105 2.10 -2.38 18.33
CA GLU A 105 1.17 -1.83 19.32
C GLU A 105 1.39 -2.32 20.75
N ASN A 106 2.13 -3.42 20.93
CA ASN A 106 2.45 -4.00 22.23
C ASN A 106 3.65 -3.35 22.91
N VAL A 107 4.38 -2.47 22.22
CA VAL A 107 5.54 -1.76 22.78
C VAL A 107 5.04 -0.60 23.65
N GLU A 108 5.47 -0.55 24.90
CA GLU A 108 4.91 0.38 25.89
C GLU A 108 5.73 1.66 26.08
N SER A 109 6.94 1.74 25.52
CA SER A 109 7.83 2.89 25.70
C SER A 109 8.84 3.09 24.58
N ARG A 110 9.31 4.33 24.42
CA ARG A 110 10.47 4.66 23.57
C ARG A 110 11.75 3.93 24.01
N ASP A 111 11.95 3.73 25.30
CA ASP A 111 13.15 3.06 25.84
C ASP A 111 13.21 1.59 25.41
N SER A 112 12.08 0.90 25.36
CA SER A 112 11.96 -0.45 24.79
C SER A 112 12.37 -0.49 23.32
N ALA A 113 11.97 0.52 22.55
CA ALA A 113 12.36 0.66 21.15
C ALA A 113 13.86 0.88 20.97
N ILE A 114 14.46 1.73 21.80
CA ILE A 114 15.91 1.97 21.83
C ILE A 114 16.66 0.70 22.22
N ALA A 115 16.16 -0.04 23.21
CA ALA A 115 16.75 -1.29 23.68
C ALA A 115 16.72 -2.39 22.62
N ALA A 116 15.78 -2.37 21.67
CA ALA A 116 15.75 -3.27 20.51
C ALA A 116 17.00 -3.15 19.64
N ASN A 117 17.67 -1.99 19.67
CA ASN A 117 18.97 -1.73 19.09
C ASN A 117 19.08 -2.11 17.61
N LEU A 118 18.15 -1.64 16.77
CA LEU A 118 18.14 -2.00 15.34
C LEU A 118 19.33 -1.39 14.58
N LYS A 119 19.83 -0.23 15.01
CA LYS A 119 21.02 0.41 14.41
C LYS A 119 22.29 -0.44 14.41
N GLU A 120 22.44 -1.41 15.32
CA GLU A 120 23.63 -2.29 15.36
C GLU A 120 23.45 -3.54 14.49
N LYS A 121 22.31 -3.69 13.81
CA LYS A 121 22.02 -4.83 12.92
C LYS A 121 22.51 -4.53 11.50
N GLU A 122 23.83 -4.45 11.36
CA GLU A 122 24.53 -4.05 10.13
C GLU A 122 24.28 -4.96 8.91
N HIS A 123 23.68 -6.13 9.10
CA HIS A 123 23.44 -7.08 8.01
C HIS A 123 21.97 -7.13 7.55
N LEU A 124 21.10 -6.29 8.11
CA LEU A 124 19.73 -6.14 7.64
C LEU A 124 19.67 -5.18 6.44
N ASP A 125 18.99 -5.62 5.39
CA ASP A 125 18.75 -4.84 4.17
C ASP A 125 17.26 -4.51 3.97
N MET A 126 16.34 -5.24 4.62
CA MET A 126 14.90 -5.03 4.56
C MET A 126 14.26 -5.06 5.96
N LEU A 127 13.44 -4.06 6.25
CA LEU A 127 12.72 -3.93 7.52
C LEU A 127 11.24 -3.66 7.27
N GLN A 128 10.40 -4.47 7.88
CA GLN A 128 8.95 -4.26 7.91
C GLN A 128 8.50 -4.07 9.35
N LEU A 129 7.77 -2.99 9.62
CA LEU A 129 7.25 -2.64 10.93
C LEU A 129 5.72 -2.65 10.85
N VAL A 130 5.06 -3.51 11.65
CA VAL A 130 3.63 -3.79 11.53
C VAL A 130 2.89 -3.54 12.85
N TRP A 131 1.77 -2.83 12.75
CA TRP A 131 0.76 -2.66 13.79
C TRP A 131 -0.52 -3.39 13.36
N ARG A 132 -1.11 -4.19 14.26
CA ARG A 132 -2.32 -4.99 13.95
C ARG A 132 -3.59 -4.48 14.60
N ASP A 133 -3.48 -3.73 15.70
CA ASP A 133 -4.63 -3.23 16.43
C ASP A 133 -5.05 -1.83 15.93
N GLY A 134 -6.20 -1.79 15.25
CA GLY A 134 -6.73 -0.67 14.49
C GLY A 134 -7.74 0.21 15.24
N GLU A 135 -7.73 0.25 16.58
CA GLU A 135 -8.44 1.32 17.27
C GLU A 135 -7.70 2.65 17.05
N ASP A 136 -8.21 3.43 16.08
CA ASP A 136 -7.73 4.72 15.54
C ASP A 136 -7.51 5.85 16.58
N ASN A 137 -7.39 5.56 17.87
CA ASN A 137 -7.27 6.61 18.90
C ASN A 137 -6.46 6.24 20.14
N VAL A 138 -5.91 5.02 20.24
CA VAL A 138 -5.10 4.65 21.40
C VAL A 138 -3.63 4.95 21.12
N ASN A 139 -3.22 6.17 21.48
CA ASN A 139 -1.82 6.59 21.69
C ASN A 139 -0.95 6.82 20.44
N SER A 140 -1.44 7.61 19.46
CA SER A 140 -0.71 7.96 18.24
C SER A 140 0.65 8.61 18.46
N ASP A 141 0.82 9.34 19.56
CA ASP A 141 2.06 10.07 19.85
C ASP A 141 3.15 9.12 20.38
N LEU A 142 2.77 8.07 21.13
CA LEU A 142 3.70 7.03 21.58
C LEU A 142 4.26 6.24 20.38
N ASP A 143 3.45 5.91 19.39
CA ASP A 143 3.95 5.19 18.20
C ASP A 143 4.96 6.01 17.40
N VAL A 144 4.80 7.34 17.35
CA VAL A 144 5.82 8.24 16.78
C VAL A 144 7.12 8.12 17.57
N GLU A 145 7.04 8.18 18.91
CA GLU A 145 8.21 8.05 19.79
C GLU A 145 8.89 6.68 19.68
N ILE A 146 8.11 5.59 19.58
CA ILE A 146 8.60 4.22 19.36
C ILE A 146 9.33 4.15 18.03
N LEU A 147 8.72 4.66 16.96
CA LEU A 147 9.27 4.58 15.61
C LEU A 147 10.61 5.33 15.49
N GLU A 148 10.72 6.48 16.13
CA GLU A 148 11.99 7.21 16.27
C GLU A 148 13.00 6.50 17.18
N GLY A 149 12.54 5.88 18.26
CA GLY A 149 13.37 5.13 19.20
C GLY A 149 13.98 3.87 18.60
N LEU A 150 13.31 3.23 17.63
CA LEU A 150 13.78 2.02 16.97
C LEU A 150 15.14 2.20 16.28
N GLN A 151 15.43 3.40 15.75
CA GLN A 151 16.65 3.77 15.02
C GLN A 151 17.00 2.79 13.87
N LEU A 152 16.80 3.20 12.61
CA LEU A 152 16.95 2.28 11.48
C LEU A 152 18.37 1.69 11.36
N PRO A 153 18.50 0.44 10.85
CA PRO A 153 19.78 -0.15 10.49
C PRO A 153 20.53 0.68 9.44
N PRO A 154 21.88 0.74 9.47
CA PRO A 154 22.68 1.65 8.65
C PRO A 154 22.71 1.32 7.15
N TYR A 155 22.49 0.06 6.77
CA TYR A 155 22.56 -0.39 5.37
C TYR A 155 21.20 -0.85 4.83
N LEU A 156 20.13 -0.25 5.36
CA LEU A 156 18.76 -0.59 4.98
C LEU A 156 18.43 -0.08 3.57
N THR A 157 17.94 -0.97 2.72
CA THR A 157 17.54 -0.65 1.34
C THR A 157 16.01 -0.65 1.14
N SER A 158 15.27 -1.37 1.98
CA SER A 158 13.81 -1.47 1.89
C SER A 158 13.17 -1.27 3.26
N LEU A 159 12.21 -0.34 3.34
CA LEU A 159 11.46 -0.02 4.55
C LEU A 159 9.96 -0.02 4.28
N SER A 160 9.20 -0.76 5.09
CA SER A 160 7.75 -0.80 5.02
C SER A 160 7.12 -0.56 6.40
N LEU A 161 6.15 0.35 6.46
CA LEU A 161 5.30 0.54 7.63
C LEU A 161 3.88 0.09 7.28
N ASP A 162 3.34 -0.82 8.07
CA ASP A 162 1.99 -1.35 7.90
C ASP A 162 1.15 -1.10 9.15
N GLY A 163 0.01 -0.42 9.01
CA GLY A 163 -0.88 -0.11 10.12
C GLY A 163 -0.39 0.99 11.06
N TYR A 164 0.67 1.73 10.71
CA TYR A 164 1.24 2.76 11.58
C TYR A 164 0.20 3.82 11.99
N ARG A 165 0.07 4.05 13.30
CA ARG A 165 -1.01 4.85 13.90
C ARG A 165 -0.62 6.29 14.23
N GLY A 166 0.62 6.68 13.95
CA GLY A 166 1.07 8.06 14.14
C GLY A 166 0.50 9.02 13.10
N ARG A 167 0.27 10.27 13.51
CA ARG A 167 -0.27 11.32 12.63
C ARG A 167 0.76 11.90 11.66
N SER A 168 2.03 11.85 12.05
CA SER A 168 3.16 12.32 11.26
C SER A 168 4.12 11.18 10.95
N CYS A 169 4.75 11.26 9.78
CA CYS A 169 5.88 10.41 9.45
C CYS A 169 7.04 10.66 10.43
N PRO A 170 7.82 9.63 10.80
CA PRO A 170 8.97 9.78 11.70
C PRO A 170 10.06 10.69 11.14
N SER A 171 10.82 11.29 12.05
CA SER A 171 11.92 12.20 11.76
C SER A 171 13.30 11.50 11.78
N TRP A 172 13.45 10.38 11.07
CA TRP A 172 14.75 9.71 11.02
C TRP A 172 15.82 10.59 10.35
N PRO A 173 17.06 10.57 10.86
CA PRO A 173 18.17 11.30 10.25
C PRO A 173 18.41 10.89 8.79
N GLU A 174 18.87 11.85 7.98
CA GLU A 174 19.24 11.62 6.58
C GLU A 174 20.26 10.46 6.43
N CYS A 175 21.22 10.36 7.35
CA CYS A 175 22.23 9.29 7.33
C CYS A 175 21.67 7.87 7.56
N GLN A 176 20.41 7.74 7.97
CA GLN A 176 19.73 6.45 8.16
C GLN A 176 18.70 6.15 7.07
N THR A 177 18.44 7.11 6.18
CA THR A 177 17.35 7.04 5.20
C THR A 177 17.83 7.25 3.77
N SER A 178 19.03 7.80 3.57
CA SER A 178 19.58 8.14 2.25
C SER A 178 19.72 6.95 1.30
N ASP A 179 19.94 5.75 1.84
CA ASP A 179 20.21 4.52 1.08
C ASP A 179 18.96 3.68 0.83
N ILE A 180 17.80 4.10 1.38
CA ILE A 180 16.52 3.43 1.17
C ILE A 180 16.10 3.59 -0.30
N GLN A 181 15.95 2.47 -0.97
CA GLN A 181 15.54 2.33 -2.37
C GLN A 181 14.04 2.06 -2.49
N GLU A 182 13.46 1.34 -1.55
CA GLU A 182 12.05 0.99 -1.51
C GLU A 182 11.41 1.49 -0.23
N PHE A 183 10.36 2.30 -0.36
CA PHE A 183 9.61 2.80 0.79
C PHE A 183 8.10 2.56 0.60
N ALA A 184 7.49 1.89 1.57
CA ALA A 184 6.07 1.54 1.51
C ALA A 184 5.34 1.96 2.79
N LEU A 185 4.16 2.58 2.61
CA LEU A 185 3.24 2.94 3.67
C LEU A 185 1.88 2.31 3.36
N THR A 186 1.49 1.32 4.15
CA THR A 186 0.24 0.57 3.98
C THR A 186 -0.65 0.71 5.20
N TRP A 187 -1.95 0.97 5.00
CA TRP A 187 -2.94 0.98 6.08
C TRP A 187 -2.66 1.95 7.24
N CYS A 188 -1.87 3.01 7.01
CA CYS A 188 -1.59 4.03 8.04
C CYS A 188 -2.78 5.01 8.15
N GLY A 189 -3.82 4.59 8.87
CA GLY A 189 -5.13 5.27 8.95
C GLY A 189 -5.09 6.72 9.46
N MET A 190 -4.11 7.04 10.32
CA MET A 190 -4.00 8.33 10.97
C MET A 190 -3.00 9.29 10.31
N LEU A 191 -2.22 8.82 9.33
CA LEU A 191 -1.14 9.59 8.73
C LEU A 191 -1.69 10.75 7.87
N GLU A 192 -1.39 11.98 8.26
CA GLU A 192 -1.91 13.19 7.61
C GLU A 192 -0.96 13.79 6.57
N ALA A 193 0.36 13.61 6.78
CA ALA A 193 1.40 14.19 5.94
C ALA A 193 2.64 13.29 5.86
N LEU A 194 3.22 13.24 4.66
CA LEU A 194 4.59 12.73 4.44
C LEU A 194 5.63 13.80 4.81
N PRO A 195 6.91 13.42 4.99
CA PRO A 195 7.98 14.39 5.25
C PRO A 195 8.05 15.44 4.15
N LEU A 196 8.09 16.72 4.53
CA LEU A 196 8.13 17.84 3.57
C LEU A 196 9.35 17.79 2.63
N MET A 197 10.43 17.16 3.08
CA MET A 197 11.71 17.05 2.39
C MET A 197 11.99 15.61 1.95
N MET A 198 10.96 14.88 1.48
CA MET A 198 11.12 13.51 0.98
C MET A 198 12.18 13.41 -0.13
N ASP A 199 12.27 14.42 -0.98
CA ASP A 199 13.27 14.56 -2.03
C ASP A 199 14.72 14.61 -1.51
N GLN A 200 14.92 15.01 -0.24
CA GLN A 200 16.23 15.12 0.40
C GLN A 200 16.52 13.98 1.38
N ILE A 201 15.49 13.44 2.05
CA ILE A 201 15.64 12.37 3.04
C ILE A 201 15.78 11.02 2.34
N TYR A 202 14.97 10.78 1.29
CA TYR A 202 14.92 9.51 0.58
C TYR A 202 15.53 9.63 -0.83
N ARG A 203 16.75 10.16 -0.93
CA ARG A 203 17.38 10.52 -2.24
C ARG A 203 17.59 9.34 -3.18
N SER A 204 17.81 8.14 -2.64
CA SER A 204 18.03 6.92 -3.41
C SER A 204 16.75 6.12 -3.65
N CYS A 205 15.59 6.63 -3.22
CA CYS A 205 14.32 5.94 -3.35
C CYS A 205 13.90 5.86 -4.83
N ILE A 206 13.79 4.62 -5.30
CA ILE A 206 13.37 4.25 -6.66
C ILE A 206 11.93 3.76 -6.69
N SER A 207 11.42 3.23 -5.58
CA SER A 207 10.06 2.70 -5.46
C SER A 207 9.35 3.27 -4.24
N LEU A 208 8.21 3.92 -4.47
CA LEU A 208 7.36 4.48 -3.43
C LEU A 208 5.94 3.90 -3.55
N GLU A 209 5.48 3.26 -2.49
CA GLU A 209 4.13 2.73 -2.38
C GLU A 209 3.35 3.44 -1.26
N LEU A 210 2.18 3.98 -1.62
CA LEU A 210 1.26 4.68 -0.73
C LEU A 210 -0.12 4.05 -0.84
N SER A 211 -0.43 3.15 0.09
CA SER A 211 -1.63 2.31 0.00
C SER A 211 -2.50 2.47 1.25
N HIS A 212 -3.79 2.73 1.06
CA HIS A 212 -4.77 2.87 2.15
C HIS A 212 -4.39 3.94 3.19
N LEU A 213 -4.13 5.17 2.73
CA LEU A 213 -3.81 6.33 3.56
C LEU A 213 -4.99 7.34 3.55
N PRO A 214 -6.07 7.08 4.32
CA PRO A 214 -7.33 7.82 4.19
C PRO A 214 -7.23 9.27 4.67
N LYS A 215 -6.25 9.65 5.49
CA LYS A 215 -6.04 11.02 5.99
C LYS A 215 -4.92 11.79 5.28
N LEU A 216 -4.19 11.18 4.35
CA LEU A 216 -3.12 11.85 3.63
C LEU A 216 -3.70 12.91 2.68
N LYS A 217 -3.42 14.20 2.93
CA LYS A 217 -4.05 15.32 2.20
C LYS A 217 -3.21 15.88 1.06
N ALA A 218 -1.90 15.70 1.10
CA ALA A 218 -0.99 16.29 0.13
C ALA A 218 0.20 15.37 -0.16
N LEU A 219 0.67 15.43 -1.40
CA LEU A 219 1.92 14.83 -1.83
C LEU A 219 2.86 15.97 -2.21
N HIS A 220 3.95 16.11 -1.48
CA HIS A 220 4.97 17.14 -1.70
C HIS A 220 6.04 16.64 -2.69
N ALA A 221 7.24 17.22 -2.66
CA ALA A 221 8.33 16.84 -3.55
C ALA A 221 8.66 15.35 -3.39
N LEU A 222 8.56 14.60 -4.49
CA LEU A 222 8.90 13.18 -4.55
C LEU A 222 10.42 13.01 -4.75
N PRO A 223 10.99 11.85 -4.36
CA PRO A 223 12.38 11.51 -4.64
C PRO A 223 12.72 11.70 -6.13
N PRO A 224 13.85 12.35 -6.47
CA PRO A 224 14.19 12.63 -7.86
C PRO A 224 14.55 11.37 -8.68
N GLN A 225 14.99 10.29 -8.01
CA GLN A 225 15.35 9.02 -8.64
C GLN A 225 14.17 8.05 -8.79
N LEU A 226 12.97 8.46 -8.39
CA LEU A 226 11.80 7.58 -8.35
C LEU A 226 11.45 7.04 -9.74
N THR A 227 11.46 5.71 -9.89
CA THR A 227 11.11 5.00 -11.12
C THR A 227 9.74 4.34 -11.05
N ILE A 228 9.28 4.01 -9.84
CA ILE A 228 8.00 3.36 -9.58
C ILE A 228 7.24 4.16 -8.52
N LEU A 229 6.00 4.56 -8.85
CA LEU A 229 5.07 5.18 -7.90
C LEU A 229 3.75 4.42 -7.91
N ILE A 230 3.36 3.93 -6.75
CA ILE A 230 2.10 3.25 -6.51
C ILE A 230 1.29 4.06 -5.50
N ILE A 231 0.08 4.47 -5.89
CA ILE A 231 -0.88 5.13 -5.00
C ILE A 231 -2.19 4.37 -5.07
N GLU A 232 -2.59 3.76 -3.95
CA GLU A 232 -3.82 2.97 -3.85
C GLU A 232 -4.71 3.47 -2.71
N ASN A 233 -5.98 3.73 -3.02
CA ASN A 233 -7.03 3.98 -2.04
C ASN A 233 -6.71 5.11 -1.03
N THR A 234 -5.97 6.13 -1.45
CA THR A 234 -5.63 7.32 -0.65
C THR A 234 -6.67 8.43 -0.86
N LEU A 235 -7.87 8.26 -0.29
CA LEU A 235 -9.04 9.06 -0.67
C LEU A 235 -8.92 10.56 -0.37
N SER A 236 -8.23 10.97 0.70
CA SER A 236 -8.04 12.39 1.01
C SER A 236 -7.04 13.08 0.07
N LEU A 237 -6.27 12.30 -0.70
CA LEU A 237 -5.32 12.82 -1.66
C LEU A 237 -6.06 13.17 -2.96
N ILE A 238 -6.25 14.47 -3.18
CA ILE A 238 -7.03 15.00 -4.30
C ILE A 238 -6.10 15.82 -5.19
N PHE A 239 -6.11 15.51 -6.49
CA PHE A 239 -5.33 16.22 -7.49
C PHE A 239 -6.24 17.02 -8.43
N VAL A 240 -6.09 18.34 -8.37
CA VAL A 240 -6.88 19.34 -9.11
C VAL A 240 -5.98 20.45 -9.63
N THR A 241 -6.22 20.91 -10.85
CA THR A 241 -5.50 22.05 -11.47
C THR A 241 -6.27 23.36 -11.27
N LYS A 242 -5.61 24.50 -11.41
CA LYS A 242 -6.31 25.81 -11.46
C LYS A 242 -7.45 25.85 -12.47
N GLU A 243 -7.25 25.24 -13.63
CA GLU A 243 -8.26 25.17 -14.69
C GLU A 243 -9.49 24.37 -14.26
N ASP A 244 -9.33 23.31 -13.45
CA ASP A 244 -10.46 22.57 -12.88
C ASP A 244 -11.28 23.43 -11.92
N LEU A 245 -10.62 24.27 -11.12
CA LEU A 245 -11.27 25.13 -10.14
C LEU A 245 -12.13 26.20 -10.82
N HIS A 246 -11.64 26.75 -11.94
CA HIS A 246 -12.33 27.76 -12.75
C HIS A 246 -13.38 27.21 -13.72
N MET A 247 -13.62 25.90 -13.75
CA MET A 247 -14.65 25.31 -14.61
C MET A 247 -16.04 25.89 -14.33
N SER A 248 -16.83 26.10 -15.39
CA SER A 248 -18.19 26.62 -15.24
C SER A 248 -19.08 25.63 -14.48
N PRO A 249 -20.11 26.09 -13.75
CA PRO A 249 -21.07 25.20 -13.11
C PRO A 249 -21.77 24.24 -14.09
N ALA A 250 -21.92 24.64 -15.36
CA ALA A 250 -22.50 23.78 -16.39
C ALA A 250 -21.56 22.62 -16.75
N ASP A 251 -20.25 22.87 -16.86
CA ASP A 251 -19.27 21.81 -17.15
C ASP A 251 -19.14 20.83 -15.99
N LYS A 252 -19.15 21.34 -14.74
CA LYS A 252 -19.17 20.50 -13.53
C LYS A 252 -20.39 19.58 -13.52
N ARG A 253 -21.58 20.12 -13.82
CA ARG A 253 -22.82 19.33 -13.95
C ARG A 253 -22.76 18.32 -15.08
N SER A 254 -22.14 18.66 -16.21
CA SER A 254 -22.00 17.77 -17.36
C SER A 254 -21.19 16.50 -17.01
N ILE A 255 -20.12 16.64 -16.21
CA ILE A 255 -19.32 15.51 -15.73
C ILE A 255 -20.18 14.56 -14.87
N ILE A 256 -20.94 15.12 -13.94
CA ILE A 256 -21.85 14.36 -13.08
C ILE A 256 -22.94 13.66 -13.90
N GLU A 257 -23.54 14.34 -14.87
CA GLU A 257 -24.58 13.79 -15.73
C GLU A 257 -24.08 12.64 -16.61
N VAL A 258 -22.87 12.77 -17.16
CA VAL A 258 -22.19 11.70 -17.89
C VAL A 258 -22.08 10.44 -17.03
N MET A 259 -21.69 10.58 -15.77
CA MET A 259 -21.57 9.45 -14.85
C MET A 259 -22.94 8.83 -14.56
N ARG A 260 -23.92 9.66 -14.19
CA ARG A 260 -25.30 9.24 -13.91
C ARG A 260 -25.89 8.42 -15.05
N LYS A 261 -25.68 8.85 -16.30
CA LYS A 261 -26.17 8.15 -17.50
C LYS A 261 -25.50 6.79 -17.73
N ARG A 262 -24.23 6.64 -17.37
CA ARG A 262 -23.48 5.38 -17.62
C ARG A 262 -23.62 4.37 -16.51
N MET A 263 -23.86 4.84 -15.31
CA MET A 263 -23.92 4.02 -14.11
C MET A 263 -24.86 2.79 -14.22
N PRO A 264 -26.09 2.88 -14.76
CA PRO A 264 -26.96 1.70 -14.89
C PRO A 264 -26.36 0.58 -15.77
N LYS A 265 -25.45 0.91 -16.69
CA LYS A 265 -24.79 -0.07 -17.56
C LYS A 265 -23.64 -0.81 -16.85
N TRP A 266 -23.20 -0.36 -15.69
CA TRP A 266 -22.03 -0.91 -14.98
C TRP A 266 -22.42 -1.84 -13.83
N PHE A 267 -23.54 -1.57 -13.15
CA PHE A 267 -23.98 -2.35 -12.01
C PHE A 267 -24.19 -3.86 -12.20
N PRO A 268 -24.58 -4.40 -13.38
CA PRO A 268 -24.73 -5.84 -13.56
C PRO A 268 -23.44 -6.66 -13.34
N HIS A 269 -22.28 -6.00 -13.24
CA HIS A 269 -20.97 -6.63 -13.11
C HIS A 269 -20.36 -6.51 -11.69
N GLN A 270 -21.07 -5.89 -10.74
CA GLN A 270 -20.57 -5.64 -9.38
C GLN A 270 -21.26 -6.55 -8.36
N TYR A 271 -20.47 -7.15 -7.47
CA TYR A 271 -20.99 -7.87 -6.30
C TYR A 271 -21.49 -6.85 -5.24
N GLN A 272 -22.62 -7.14 -4.59
CA GLN A 272 -23.22 -6.26 -3.56
C GLN A 272 -22.21 -5.82 -2.48
N GLU A 273 -21.32 -6.72 -2.05
CA GLU A 273 -20.29 -6.42 -1.03
C GLU A 273 -19.26 -5.37 -1.49
N SER A 274 -18.84 -5.41 -2.76
CA SER A 274 -17.92 -4.40 -3.33
C SER A 274 -18.57 -3.02 -3.34
N LEU A 275 -19.85 -2.96 -3.69
CA LEU A 275 -20.58 -1.70 -3.71
C LEU A 275 -20.77 -1.09 -2.32
N VAL A 276 -21.05 -1.92 -1.31
CA VAL A 276 -21.18 -1.49 0.09
C VAL A 276 -19.83 -0.98 0.63
N ASN A 277 -18.73 -1.67 0.32
CA ASN A 277 -17.39 -1.21 0.72
C ASN A 277 -17.06 0.14 0.04
N ASN A 278 -17.37 0.28 -1.25
CA ASN A 278 -17.21 1.55 -1.97
C ASN A 278 -18.08 2.68 -1.39
N GLU A 279 -19.33 2.39 -1.01
CA GLU A 279 -20.22 3.35 -0.33
C GLU A 279 -19.58 3.84 0.97
N LYS A 280 -19.08 2.90 1.80
CA LYS A 280 -18.41 3.21 3.07
C LYS A 280 -17.17 4.08 2.87
N GLU A 281 -16.32 3.75 1.90
CA GLU A 281 -15.13 4.53 1.55
C GLU A 281 -15.46 5.98 1.19
N MET A 282 -16.48 6.19 0.34
CA MET A 282 -16.86 7.55 -0.06
C MET A 282 -17.55 8.32 1.07
N MET A 283 -18.33 7.65 1.92
CA MET A 283 -18.89 8.25 3.13
C MET A 283 -17.78 8.71 4.09
N ASN A 284 -16.74 7.89 4.27
CA ASN A 284 -15.58 8.27 5.07
C ASN A 284 -14.87 9.50 4.50
N PHE A 285 -14.72 9.57 3.17
CA PHE A 285 -14.19 10.76 2.50
C PHE A 285 -15.03 12.01 2.78
N ILE A 286 -16.36 11.94 2.59
CA ILE A 286 -17.27 13.07 2.82
C ILE A 286 -17.20 13.53 4.27
N ALA A 287 -17.19 12.58 5.22
CA ALA A 287 -17.06 12.87 6.63
C ALA A 287 -15.73 13.61 6.94
N ALA A 288 -14.61 13.11 6.41
CA ALA A 288 -13.29 13.72 6.59
C ALA A 288 -13.18 15.14 6.00
N THR A 289 -13.90 15.43 4.91
CA THR A 289 -13.89 16.77 4.29
C THR A 289 -14.75 17.80 5.01
N ASN A 290 -15.70 17.38 5.86
CA ASN A 290 -16.69 18.28 6.45
C ASN A 290 -16.33 18.80 7.87
N ASP A 291 -15.24 18.34 8.50
CA ASP A 291 -14.67 18.83 9.79
C ASP A 291 -15.70 19.43 10.78
N SER A 292 -16.79 18.71 11.03
CA SER A 292 -17.72 19.00 12.13
C SER A 292 -17.77 17.76 13.03
N ASN A 293 -17.49 17.94 14.32
CA ASN A 293 -17.60 16.98 15.42
C ASN A 293 -18.99 16.33 15.52
N ASN A 294 -19.35 15.50 14.54
CA ASN A 294 -20.51 14.63 14.59
C ASN A 294 -20.02 13.19 14.62
N GLU A 295 -19.57 12.77 15.81
CA GLU A 295 -19.48 11.35 16.21
C GLU A 295 -20.82 10.61 16.02
N ALA A 296 -21.92 11.32 15.72
CA ALA A 296 -23.21 10.76 15.42
C ALA A 296 -23.29 9.96 14.09
N CYS A 297 -22.39 10.17 13.12
CA CYS A 297 -22.45 9.46 11.83
C CYS A 297 -21.73 8.11 11.82
N SER A 298 -20.73 7.89 12.69
CA SER A 298 -20.04 6.59 12.78
C SER A 298 -20.79 5.58 13.65
N ALA A 299 -21.54 6.04 14.65
CA ALA A 299 -22.19 5.17 15.63
C ALA A 299 -23.55 4.57 15.20
N LYS A 300 -24.22 5.10 14.16
CA LYS A 300 -25.58 4.64 13.78
C LYS A 300 -25.64 3.51 12.76
N HIS A 301 -24.55 3.18 12.06
CA HIS A 301 -24.59 2.20 10.97
C HIS A 301 -23.57 1.06 11.03
N ASN A 302 -22.86 0.91 12.16
CA ASN A 302 -22.09 -0.31 12.47
C ASN A 302 -22.98 -1.53 12.79
N LYS A 303 -24.19 -1.61 12.23
CA LYS A 303 -25.06 -2.78 12.33
C LYS A 303 -25.57 -3.21 10.96
N SER A 304 -25.16 -4.44 10.65
CA SER A 304 -25.61 -5.35 9.59
C SER A 304 -25.07 -5.10 8.18
N ALA A 305 -24.39 -6.12 7.66
CA ALA A 305 -24.46 -6.46 6.25
C ALA A 305 -25.93 -6.43 5.81
N PRO A 306 -26.24 -5.93 4.59
CA PRO A 306 -27.61 -5.91 4.13
C PRO A 306 -28.17 -7.33 4.20
N ALA A 307 -29.34 -7.50 4.83
CA ALA A 307 -30.12 -8.72 4.70
C ALA A 307 -30.27 -9.05 3.21
N ALA A 308 -30.36 -10.34 2.86
CA ALA A 308 -30.41 -10.84 1.48
C ALA A 308 -31.55 -10.26 0.59
N ASP A 309 -32.38 -9.38 1.14
CA ASP A 309 -33.57 -8.77 0.53
C ASP A 309 -33.48 -7.23 0.38
N VAL A 310 -32.29 -6.62 0.54
CA VAL A 310 -32.14 -5.18 0.29
C VAL A 310 -32.28 -4.90 -1.21
N ASP A 311 -33.28 -4.08 -1.56
CA ASP A 311 -33.51 -3.59 -2.92
C ASP A 311 -32.21 -3.01 -3.49
N ILE A 312 -31.65 -3.71 -4.47
CA ILE A 312 -30.39 -3.36 -5.14
C ILE A 312 -30.48 -1.97 -5.77
N THR A 313 -31.67 -1.56 -6.21
CA THR A 313 -31.95 -0.23 -6.75
C THR A 313 -31.75 0.86 -5.71
N ALA A 314 -32.13 0.60 -4.45
CA ALA A 314 -31.91 1.53 -3.35
C ALA A 314 -30.43 1.65 -2.97
N VAL A 315 -29.66 0.55 -3.03
CA VAL A 315 -28.20 0.59 -2.83
C VAL A 315 -27.53 1.41 -3.94
N TRP A 316 -27.94 1.21 -5.19
CA TRP A 316 -27.44 1.98 -6.33
C TRP A 316 -27.74 3.48 -6.21
N GLY A 317 -28.97 3.83 -5.82
CA GLY A 317 -29.36 5.22 -5.61
C GLY A 317 -28.51 5.93 -4.55
N ARG A 318 -28.29 5.28 -3.39
CA ARG A 318 -27.43 5.84 -2.34
C ARG A 318 -25.98 5.98 -2.80
N TRP A 319 -25.45 4.95 -3.45
CA TRP A 319 -24.08 4.99 -3.96
C TRP A 319 -23.88 6.16 -4.94
N LEU A 320 -24.81 6.35 -5.87
CA LEU A 320 -24.82 7.47 -6.81
C LEU A 320 -24.80 8.81 -6.07
N GLU A 321 -25.73 9.01 -5.15
CA GLU A 321 -25.84 10.25 -4.38
C GLU A 321 -24.54 10.59 -3.64
N VAL A 322 -23.96 9.59 -2.95
CA VAL A 322 -22.67 9.75 -2.26
C VAL A 322 -21.55 10.06 -3.26
N HIS A 323 -21.57 9.47 -4.45
CA HIS A 323 -20.57 9.72 -5.48
C HIS A 323 -20.64 11.14 -6.05
N GLU A 324 -21.85 11.60 -6.37
CA GLU A 324 -22.11 12.95 -6.85
C GLU A 324 -21.66 13.97 -5.82
N ARG A 325 -21.98 13.73 -4.54
CA ARG A 325 -21.54 14.57 -3.42
C ARG A 325 -20.02 14.62 -3.30
N LYS A 326 -19.35 13.48 -3.40
CA LYS A 326 -17.88 13.39 -3.43
C LYS A 326 -17.31 14.20 -4.59
N MET A 327 -17.91 14.14 -5.76
CA MET A 327 -17.45 14.89 -6.94
C MET A 327 -17.65 16.40 -6.79
N GLU A 328 -18.80 16.83 -6.26
CA GLU A 328 -19.04 18.23 -5.92
C GLU A 328 -17.95 18.77 -5.00
N LEU A 329 -17.57 18.01 -3.96
CA LEU A 329 -16.50 18.38 -3.02
C LEU A 329 -15.13 18.50 -3.70
N ILE A 330 -14.80 17.60 -4.62
CA ILE A 330 -13.53 17.65 -5.38
C ILE A 330 -13.48 18.92 -6.25
N TYR A 331 -14.57 19.24 -6.96
CA TYR A 331 -14.64 20.41 -7.84
C TYR A 331 -14.96 21.74 -7.12
N SER A 332 -15.35 21.71 -5.85
CA SER A 332 -15.59 22.90 -5.02
C SER A 332 -14.35 23.34 -4.22
N ARG A 333 -13.22 22.65 -4.36
CA ARG A 333 -11.98 23.04 -3.69
C ARG A 333 -11.57 24.46 -4.08
N GLN A 334 -10.91 25.16 -3.16
CA GLN A 334 -10.40 26.51 -3.39
C GLN A 334 -8.92 26.52 -3.79
N ASN A 335 -8.18 25.46 -3.46
CA ASN A 335 -6.74 25.38 -3.64
C ASN A 335 -6.37 24.32 -4.68
N GLU A 336 -5.41 24.68 -5.53
CA GLU A 336 -4.77 23.78 -6.48
C GLU A 336 -3.95 22.72 -5.73
N ALA A 337 -3.93 21.50 -6.26
CA ALA A 337 -3.15 20.39 -5.75
C ALA A 337 -2.60 19.58 -6.92
N LYS A 338 -1.37 19.89 -7.34
CA LYS A 338 -0.72 19.21 -8.47
C LYS A 338 -0.05 17.93 -7.99
N LEU A 339 -0.19 16.87 -8.78
CA LEU A 339 0.68 15.71 -8.69
C LEU A 339 1.95 15.98 -9.51
N LEU A 340 3.04 16.33 -8.84
CA LEU A 340 4.33 16.61 -9.47
C LEU A 340 5.16 15.32 -9.51
N LEU A 341 5.32 14.75 -10.70
CA LEU A 341 6.01 13.48 -10.90
C LEU A 341 7.41 13.74 -11.49
N PRO A 342 8.45 13.02 -11.03
CA PRO A 342 9.79 13.15 -11.58
C PRO A 342 9.85 12.52 -12.99
N SER A 343 10.66 13.09 -13.89
CA SER A 343 10.78 12.63 -15.28
C SER A 343 11.46 11.27 -15.44
N THR A 344 12.08 10.76 -14.36
CA THR A 344 12.68 9.43 -14.23
C THR A 344 11.64 8.33 -14.08
N LEU A 345 10.37 8.67 -13.80
CA LEU A 345 9.30 7.71 -13.55
C LEU A 345 9.05 6.81 -14.77
N THR A 346 9.11 5.50 -14.55
CA THR A 346 8.90 4.45 -15.55
C THR A 346 7.57 3.73 -15.38
N GLU A 347 7.06 3.65 -14.14
CA GLU A 347 5.80 3.01 -13.83
C GLU A 347 4.97 3.88 -12.88
N LEU A 348 3.71 4.13 -13.27
CA LEU A 348 2.74 4.87 -12.46
C LEU A 348 1.49 4.03 -12.29
N TRP A 349 1.15 3.75 -11.03
CA TRP A 349 -0.03 2.98 -10.64
C TRP A 349 -0.93 3.85 -9.77
N LEU A 350 -2.13 4.13 -10.25
CA LEU A 350 -3.16 4.88 -9.52
C LEU A 350 -4.40 4.01 -9.37
N LYS A 351 -4.72 3.62 -8.14
CA LYS A 351 -5.91 2.83 -7.81
C LYS A 351 -6.83 3.59 -6.85
N GLY A 352 -8.11 3.77 -7.22
CA GLY A 352 -9.09 4.41 -6.35
C GLY A 352 -8.80 5.88 -5.99
N CYS A 353 -7.89 6.54 -6.69
CA CYS A 353 -7.44 7.91 -6.43
C CYS A 353 -8.42 8.98 -6.93
N ASN A 354 -8.37 10.17 -6.32
CA ASN A 354 -9.17 11.33 -6.72
C ASN A 354 -8.34 12.29 -7.59
N ILE A 355 -8.31 12.05 -8.90
CA ILE A 355 -7.56 12.87 -9.87
C ILE A 355 -8.47 13.35 -11.01
N THR A 356 -8.46 14.64 -11.34
CA THR A 356 -9.26 15.16 -12.46
C THR A 356 -8.61 14.87 -13.81
N ASN A 357 -9.40 14.96 -14.90
CA ASN A 357 -8.90 14.84 -16.27
C ASN A 357 -7.70 15.77 -16.56
N ARG A 358 -7.80 17.04 -16.12
CA ARG A 358 -6.76 18.04 -16.36
C ARG A 358 -5.53 17.79 -15.48
N ALA A 359 -5.71 17.40 -14.22
CA ALA A 359 -4.60 17.05 -13.34
C ALA A 359 -3.82 15.84 -13.87
N LEU A 360 -4.51 14.78 -14.29
CA LEU A 360 -3.87 13.62 -14.92
C LEU A 360 -3.07 14.04 -16.17
N SER A 361 -3.66 14.85 -17.04
CA SER A 361 -2.99 15.33 -18.26
C SER A 361 -1.75 16.17 -17.94
N ALA A 362 -1.84 17.04 -16.93
CA ALA A 362 -0.74 17.89 -16.50
C ALA A 362 0.42 17.08 -15.90
N SER A 363 0.11 16.05 -15.10
CA SER A 363 1.11 15.19 -14.46
C SER A 363 1.84 14.29 -15.44
N LEU A 364 1.18 13.88 -16.53
CA LEU A 364 1.79 12.98 -17.53
C LEU A 364 2.64 13.72 -18.57
N GLN A 365 2.42 15.01 -18.83
CA GLN A 365 3.02 15.67 -20.00
C GLN A 365 4.56 15.67 -20.03
N THR A 366 5.22 15.48 -18.88
CA THR A 366 6.67 15.54 -18.71
C THR A 366 7.34 14.17 -18.62
N LEU A 367 6.56 13.07 -18.67
CA LEU A 367 7.06 11.73 -18.36
C LEU A 367 7.48 10.94 -19.61
N THR A 368 8.51 11.42 -20.29
CA THR A 368 9.03 10.76 -21.51
C THR A 368 9.56 9.34 -21.28
N SER A 369 9.95 9.03 -20.03
CA SER A 369 10.48 7.72 -19.61
C SER A 369 9.40 6.72 -19.20
N LEU A 370 8.14 7.15 -19.12
CA LEU A 370 7.04 6.31 -18.63
C LEU A 370 6.80 5.16 -19.59
N THR A 371 6.87 3.93 -19.08
CA THR A 371 6.65 2.69 -19.83
C THR A 371 5.29 2.07 -19.51
N ARG A 372 4.82 2.20 -18.27
CA ARG A 372 3.53 1.66 -17.83
C ARG A 372 2.71 2.71 -17.09
N LEU A 373 1.46 2.87 -17.52
CA LEU A 373 0.44 3.64 -16.83
C LEU A 373 -0.70 2.71 -16.44
N SER A 374 -0.92 2.51 -15.15
CA SER A 374 -2.04 1.72 -14.62
C SER A 374 -3.03 2.64 -13.91
N LEU A 375 -4.27 2.67 -14.41
CA LEU A 375 -5.40 3.35 -13.78
C LEU A 375 -6.43 2.28 -13.41
N GLU A 376 -6.67 2.12 -12.12
CA GLU A 376 -7.62 1.14 -11.59
C GLU A 376 -8.66 1.84 -10.71
N GLU A 377 -9.94 1.53 -10.91
CA GLU A 377 -11.05 2.09 -10.11
C GLU A 377 -11.05 3.64 -10.03
N ILE A 378 -10.47 4.32 -11.03
CA ILE A 378 -10.48 5.78 -11.10
C ILE A 378 -11.87 6.26 -11.53
N ARG A 379 -12.58 6.89 -10.59
CA ARG A 379 -13.99 7.30 -10.76
C ARG A 379 -14.15 8.75 -11.21
N THR A 380 -13.10 9.57 -11.08
CA THR A 380 -13.11 11.01 -11.36
C THR A 380 -12.69 11.37 -12.79
N VAL A 381 -12.04 10.44 -13.50
CA VAL A 381 -11.52 10.65 -14.86
C VAL A 381 -12.55 10.16 -15.87
N THR A 382 -13.06 11.07 -16.69
CA THR A 382 -14.07 10.77 -17.72
C THR A 382 -13.52 10.65 -19.13
N ARG A 383 -12.24 11.03 -19.35
CA ARG A 383 -11.55 10.97 -20.64
C ARG A 383 -10.06 10.71 -20.40
N LEU A 384 -9.42 10.02 -21.33
CA LEU A 384 -7.96 9.89 -21.30
C LEU A 384 -7.29 11.24 -21.62
N PRO A 385 -5.99 11.37 -21.33
CA PRO A 385 -5.21 12.52 -21.80
C PRO A 385 -5.26 12.63 -23.33
N SER A 386 -5.18 13.86 -23.85
CA SER A 386 -5.25 14.10 -25.30
C SER A 386 -4.12 13.41 -26.07
N ALA A 387 -4.31 13.23 -27.38
CA ALA A 387 -3.31 12.69 -28.30
C ALA A 387 -1.95 13.41 -28.21
N ASP A 388 -1.96 14.72 -27.95
CA ASP A 388 -0.76 15.54 -27.81
C ASP A 388 0.00 15.24 -26.50
N VAL A 389 -0.71 14.89 -25.42
CA VAL A 389 -0.10 14.49 -24.14
C VAL A 389 0.44 13.07 -24.26
N LEU A 390 -0.38 12.14 -24.77
CA LEU A 390 0.03 10.74 -24.97
C LEU A 390 1.19 10.62 -25.96
N GLY A 391 1.21 11.44 -27.01
CA GLY A 391 2.31 11.48 -27.98
C GLY A 391 3.66 11.96 -27.41
N LYS A 392 3.68 12.60 -26.23
CA LYS A 392 4.92 12.94 -25.51
C LYS A 392 5.47 11.76 -24.70
N LEU A 393 4.66 10.75 -24.42
CA LEU A 393 5.06 9.54 -23.69
C LEU A 393 5.77 8.57 -24.64
N THR A 394 6.95 8.96 -25.13
CA THR A 394 7.67 8.24 -26.21
C THR A 394 8.08 6.82 -25.85
N SER A 395 8.22 6.52 -24.55
CA SER A 395 8.63 5.20 -24.05
C SER A 395 7.46 4.31 -23.64
N LEU A 396 6.22 4.77 -23.82
CA LEU A 396 5.04 4.08 -23.31
C LEU A 396 4.83 2.73 -24.00
N GLN A 397 4.73 1.68 -23.20
CA GLN A 397 4.55 0.30 -23.63
C GLN A 397 3.20 -0.27 -23.20
N ALA A 398 2.60 0.23 -22.12
CA ALA A 398 1.32 -0.26 -21.66
C ALA A 398 0.48 0.82 -21.00
N ILE A 399 -0.80 0.85 -21.36
CA ILE A 399 -1.85 1.54 -20.60
C ILE A 399 -2.82 0.48 -20.09
N ILE A 400 -2.96 0.39 -18.78
CA ILE A 400 -3.84 -0.57 -18.11
C ILE A 400 -5.01 0.21 -17.52
N LEU A 401 -6.23 -0.13 -17.93
CA LEU A 401 -7.46 0.46 -17.41
C LEU A 401 -8.34 -0.65 -16.80
N ARG A 402 -8.48 -0.65 -15.48
CA ARG A 402 -9.32 -1.62 -14.76
C ARG A 402 -10.43 -0.88 -14.03
N GLU A 403 -11.69 -1.25 -14.24
CA GLU A 403 -12.83 -0.65 -13.54
C GLU A 403 -12.92 0.91 -13.64
N CYS A 404 -12.33 1.52 -14.68
CA CYS A 404 -12.45 2.96 -14.97
C CYS A 404 -13.72 3.28 -15.78
N TRP A 405 -14.88 3.05 -15.16
CA TRP A 405 -16.20 3.12 -15.82
C TRP A 405 -16.59 4.52 -16.31
N ALA A 406 -16.06 5.58 -15.70
CA ALA A 406 -16.35 6.96 -16.06
C ALA A 406 -15.77 7.36 -17.44
N ILE A 407 -14.78 6.64 -17.97
CA ILE A 407 -14.08 6.98 -19.23
C ILE A 407 -15.00 6.78 -20.45
N THR A 408 -15.49 7.89 -21.01
CA THR A 408 -16.53 7.97 -22.05
C THR A 408 -16.09 7.64 -23.46
N SER A 409 -14.88 8.02 -23.84
CA SER A 409 -14.33 7.78 -25.16
C SER A 409 -12.84 7.52 -25.03
N LEU A 410 -12.34 6.50 -25.73
CA LEU A 410 -10.91 6.30 -25.88
C LEU A 410 -10.29 7.21 -26.94
N GLY A 411 -11.13 7.93 -27.72
CA GLY A 411 -10.72 8.81 -28.81
C GLY A 411 -9.87 8.05 -29.83
N GLU A 412 -10.40 7.66 -30.97
CA GLU A 412 -9.57 7.07 -32.05
C GLU A 412 -8.37 7.99 -32.38
N THR A 413 -8.58 9.31 -32.29
CA THR A 413 -7.52 10.32 -32.37
C THR A 413 -6.54 10.31 -31.20
N GLU A 414 -6.99 10.04 -29.98
CA GLU A 414 -6.14 9.99 -28.77
C GLU A 414 -5.22 8.76 -28.78
N LEU A 415 -5.73 7.62 -29.23
CA LEU A 415 -4.93 6.40 -29.37
C LEU A 415 -3.99 6.42 -30.58
N SER A 416 -4.32 7.14 -31.65
CA SER A 416 -3.54 7.15 -32.91
C SER A 416 -2.08 7.64 -32.79
N ARG A 417 -1.73 8.31 -31.68
CA ARG A 417 -0.37 8.84 -31.43
C ARG A 417 0.36 8.11 -30.31
N ILE A 418 -0.22 7.06 -29.76
CA ILE A 418 0.48 6.17 -28.85
C ILE A 418 1.54 5.41 -29.67
N PRO A 419 2.75 5.17 -29.14
CA PRO A 419 3.74 4.34 -29.83
C PRO A 419 3.11 3.02 -30.29
N HIS A 420 3.31 2.63 -31.56
CA HIS A 420 2.72 1.43 -32.18
C HIS A 420 3.02 0.10 -31.43
N SER A 421 3.95 0.12 -30.47
CA SER A 421 4.28 -1.00 -29.59
C SER A 421 3.44 -1.08 -28.31
N ALA A 422 2.62 -0.08 -28.01
CA ALA A 422 1.93 -0.02 -26.73
C ALA A 422 0.66 -0.89 -26.68
N GLU A 423 0.50 -1.63 -25.60
CA GLU A 423 -0.70 -2.43 -25.35
C GLU A 423 -1.71 -1.66 -24.49
N LEU A 424 -2.97 -1.62 -24.92
CA LEU A 424 -4.08 -1.15 -24.11
C LEU A 424 -4.79 -2.37 -23.50
N LEU A 425 -4.65 -2.54 -22.18
CA LEU A 425 -5.28 -3.63 -21.43
C LEU A 425 -6.51 -3.11 -20.70
N LYS A 426 -7.68 -3.69 -20.97
CA LYS A 426 -8.93 -3.29 -20.32
C LYS A 426 -9.68 -4.46 -19.69
N SER A 427 -10.12 -4.29 -18.45
CA SER A 427 -11.06 -5.21 -17.78
C SER A 427 -12.14 -4.42 -17.03
N GLY A 428 -13.38 -4.95 -16.98
CA GLY A 428 -14.48 -4.33 -16.23
C GLY A 428 -15.33 -3.28 -16.99
N GLY A 429 -15.64 -3.46 -18.28
CA GLY A 429 -16.51 -2.54 -19.04
C GLY A 429 -17.42 -3.23 -20.07
N SER A 430 -18.60 -2.65 -20.32
CA SER A 430 -19.62 -3.17 -21.24
C SER A 430 -19.09 -3.43 -22.67
N GLU A 431 -19.72 -4.38 -23.36
CA GLU A 431 -19.36 -4.84 -24.73
C GLU A 431 -19.33 -3.73 -25.80
N GLU A 432 -19.91 -2.55 -25.54
CA GLU A 432 -19.95 -1.39 -26.45
C GLU A 432 -18.56 -0.86 -26.85
N PHE A 433 -17.48 -1.25 -26.18
CA PHE A 433 -16.11 -0.86 -26.56
C PHE A 433 -15.44 -1.78 -27.59
N ALA A 434 -16.01 -2.96 -27.86
CA ALA A 434 -15.48 -3.86 -28.89
C ALA A 434 -15.74 -3.35 -30.32
N GLN A 435 -16.72 -2.47 -30.50
CA GLN A 435 -17.09 -1.96 -31.83
C GLN A 435 -16.29 -0.73 -32.28
N ALA A 436 -15.55 -0.06 -31.38
CA ALA A 436 -14.85 1.19 -31.67
C ALA A 436 -13.33 1.05 -31.93
N SER A 437 -12.79 -0.17 -32.04
CA SER A 437 -11.33 -0.39 -32.10
C SER A 437 -10.80 -1.13 -33.32
N GLY A 438 -11.64 -1.62 -34.24
CA GLY A 438 -11.21 -2.15 -35.55
C GLY A 438 -10.15 -3.28 -35.54
N GLY A 439 -9.68 -3.75 -34.38
CA GLY A 439 -8.55 -4.65 -34.21
C GLY A 439 -8.97 -6.01 -33.64
N GLN A 440 -8.28 -7.06 -34.07
CA GLN A 440 -8.52 -8.44 -33.61
C GLN A 440 -8.30 -8.56 -32.10
N LEU A 441 -9.37 -8.91 -31.40
CA LEU A 441 -9.39 -9.27 -29.99
C LEU A 441 -8.83 -10.69 -29.82
N ALA A 442 -7.81 -10.86 -28.98
CA ALA A 442 -7.44 -12.17 -28.44
C ALA A 442 -7.74 -12.17 -26.93
N SER A 443 -8.54 -13.13 -26.47
CA SER A 443 -8.88 -13.32 -25.06
C SER A 443 -8.06 -14.48 -24.48
N GLU A 444 -7.16 -14.17 -23.56
CA GLU A 444 -6.69 -15.13 -22.54
C GLU A 444 -6.61 -14.38 -21.20
N ASP A 445 -7.30 -14.95 -20.21
CA ASP A 445 -7.44 -14.51 -18.82
C ASP A 445 -8.01 -13.08 -18.57
N GLY A 446 -9.34 -13.01 -18.45
CA GLY A 446 -10.08 -11.97 -17.71
C GLY A 446 -10.06 -10.52 -18.22
N GLY A 447 -9.19 -10.16 -19.17
CA GLY A 447 -9.08 -8.82 -19.75
C GLY A 447 -9.09 -8.83 -21.28
N LYS A 448 -9.71 -7.83 -21.90
CA LYS A 448 -9.61 -7.59 -23.35
C LYS A 448 -8.29 -6.88 -23.63
N ARG A 449 -7.39 -7.50 -24.39
CA ARG A 449 -6.21 -6.85 -24.94
C ARG A 449 -6.58 -6.14 -26.24
N ILE A 450 -6.34 -4.85 -26.32
CA ILE A 450 -6.45 -4.09 -27.57
C ILE A 450 -5.03 -3.67 -27.94
N LYS A 451 -4.49 -4.27 -29.01
CA LYS A 451 -3.27 -3.74 -29.63
C LYS A 451 -3.66 -2.48 -30.40
N VAL A 452 -3.04 -1.36 -30.05
CA VAL A 452 -3.19 -0.10 -30.80
C VAL A 452 -2.28 -0.22 -32.01
N TYR A 453 -2.85 -0.39 -33.21
CA TYR A 453 -2.09 -0.46 -34.48
C TYR A 453 -1.91 0.93 -35.08
#